data_AF-A0A226QIC4-F1
#
_entry.id   AF-A0A226QIC4-F1
#
_cell.length_a   1.000
_cell.length_b   1.000
_cell.length_c   1.000
_cell.angle_alpha   90.00
_cell.angle_beta   90.00
_cell.angle_gamma   90.00
#
_symmetry.space_group_name_H-M   'P 1'
#
loop_
_entity.id
_entity.type
_entity.pdbx_description
1 polymer ?
#
loop_
_entity_poly.entity_id
_entity_poly.type
_entity_poly.pdbx_seq_one_letter_code
_entity_poly.pdbx_strand_id
1 'polypeptide(L)'
;MEFIYNNLFGTTTILGILFLLAITLKKRIFSIFISLIVILLGISFFLYGLNIVKGFGGMGASLVGLIFTGIGLILFLASILVIFFEERRKESS
;
A
#
# COMPACT_ATOMS: atom_id res chain seq x y z
N MET A 1 1.64 14.11 -12.15
CA MET A 1 0.47 13.41 -11.56
C MET A 1 -0.40 12.72 -12.60
N GLU A 2 -0.58 13.27 -13.80
CA GLU A 2 -1.36 12.62 -14.88
C GLU A 2 -0.89 11.21 -15.23
N PHE A 3 0.43 10.97 -15.32
CA PHE A 3 0.96 9.64 -15.64
C PHE A 3 0.59 8.57 -14.61
N ILE A 4 0.60 8.92 -13.32
CA ILE A 4 0.24 7.99 -12.24
C ILE A 4 -1.28 7.80 -12.19
N TYR A 5 -2.05 8.84 -12.49
CA TYR A 5 -3.52 8.75 -12.54
C TYR A 5 -4.00 7.87 -13.71
N ASN A 6 -3.38 7.98 -14.89
CA ASN A 6 -3.71 7.15 -16.06
C ASN A 6 -3.26 5.70 -15.90
N ASN A 7 -2.17 5.45 -15.16
CA ASN A 7 -1.62 4.11 -14.93
C ASN A 7 -1.85 3.63 -13.49
N LEU A 8 -2.87 4.16 -12.80
CA LEU A 8 -3.13 3.88 -11.39
C LEU A 8 -3.36 2.40 -11.14
N PHE A 9 -4.17 1.76 -11.99
CA PHE A 9 -4.43 0.33 -11.93
C PHE A 9 -3.16 -0.50 -12.20
N GLY A 10 -2.34 -0.09 -13.16
CA GLY A 10 -1.10 -0.81 -13.50
C GLY A 10 -0.09 -0.75 -12.36
N THR A 11 0.17 0.44 -11.82
CA THR A 11 1.14 0.65 -10.74
C THR A 11 0.75 -0.09 -9.46
N THR A 12 -0.54 -0.13 -9.14
CA THR A 12 -1.05 -0.78 -7.93
C THR A 12 -1.08 -2.30 -8.06
N THR A 13 -1.35 -2.82 -9.25
CA THR A 13 -1.22 -4.26 -9.55
C THR A 13 0.23 -4.71 -9.42
N ILE A 14 1.18 -3.95 -9.96
CA ILE A 14 2.62 -4.25 -9.86
C ILE A 14 3.09 -4.26 -8.39
N LEU A 15 2.66 -3.28 -7.60
CA LEU A 15 2.98 -3.22 -6.17
C LEU A 15 2.39 -4.40 -5.39
N GLY A 16 1.16 -4.83 -5.71
CA GLY A 16 0.55 -6.02 -5.11
C GLY A 16 1.32 -7.31 -5.43
N ILE A 17 1.75 -7.48 -6.68
CA ILE A 17 2.57 -8.63 -7.10
C ILE A 17 3.93 -8.64 -6.37
N LEU A 18 4.58 -7.47 -6.29
CA LEU A 18 5.83 -7.29 -5.54
C LEU A 18 5.69 -7.65 -4.06
N PHE A 19 4.55 -7.30 -3.44
CA PHE A 19 4.26 -7.64 -2.05
C PHE A 19 4.16 -9.15 -1.84
N LEU A 20 3.40 -9.85 -2.68
CA LEU A 20 3.26 -11.30 -2.62
C LEU A 20 4.60 -12.01 -2.83
N LEU A 21 5.42 -11.52 -3.78
CA LEU A 21 6.78 -11.99 -4.00
C LEU A 21 7.67 -11.77 -2.78
N ALA A 22 7.59 -10.60 -2.14
CA ALA A 22 8.39 -10.29 -0.95
C ALA A 22 8.07 -11.22 0.22
N ILE A 23 6.79 -11.53 0.44
CA ILE A 23 6.35 -12.52 1.44
C ILE A 23 6.85 -13.91 1.07
N THR A 24 6.64 -14.36 -0.18
CA THR A 24 7.03 -15.70 -0.64
C THR A 24 8.54 -15.94 -0.51
N LEU A 25 9.35 -14.92 -0.82
CA LEU A 25 10.81 -14.97 -0.71
C LEU A 25 11.31 -14.72 0.74
N LYS A 26 10.41 -14.65 1.73
CA LYS A 26 10.71 -14.34 3.14
C LYS A 26 11.50 -13.04 3.33
N LYS A 27 11.39 -12.10 2.38
CA LYS A 27 12.00 -10.76 2.47
C LYS A 27 11.11 -9.85 3.32
N ARG A 28 11.04 -10.19 4.62
CA ARG A 28 10.17 -9.56 5.64
C ARG A 28 10.22 -8.03 5.65
N ILE A 29 11.42 -7.48 5.69
CA ILE A 29 11.66 -6.02 5.70
C ILE A 29 11.12 -5.38 4.40
N PHE A 30 11.28 -6.07 3.27
CA PHE A 30 10.85 -5.57 1.96
C PHE A 30 9.32 -5.51 1.84
N SER A 31 8.60 -6.47 2.43
CA SER A 31 7.13 -6.47 2.54
C SER A 31 6.61 -5.23 3.29
N ILE A 32 7.29 -4.87 4.38
CA ILE A 32 6.98 -3.67 5.16
C ILE A 32 7.22 -2.40 4.32
N PHE A 33 8.35 -2.31 3.61
CA PHE A 33 8.65 -1.17 2.74
C PHE A 33 7.61 -1.00 1.64
N ILE A 34 7.18 -2.09 1.00
CA ILE A 34 6.13 -2.04 -0.03
C ILE A 34 4.81 -1.52 0.56
N SER A 35 4.43 -2.00 1.75
CA SER A 35 3.21 -1.53 2.44
C SER A 35 3.27 -0.03 2.74
N LEU A 36 4.42 0.46 3.24
CA LEU A 36 4.66 1.88 3.49
C LEU A 36 4.55 2.73 2.22
N ILE A 37 5.10 2.25 1.10
CA ILE A 37 4.99 2.94 -0.20
C ILE A 37 3.52 3.08 -0.60
N VAL A 38 2.72 2.02 -0.47
CA VAL A 38 1.27 2.05 -0.78
C VAL A 38 0.52 3.05 0.11
N ILE A 39 0.83 3.09 1.41
CA ILE A 39 0.26 4.06 2.36
C ILE A 39 0.60 5.49 1.94
N LEU A 40 1.88 5.77 1.65
CA LEU A 40 2.33 7.09 1.19
C LEU A 40 1.65 7.52 -0.11
N LEU A 41 1.47 6.58 -1.04
CA LEU A 41 0.77 6.82 -2.29
C LEU A 41 -0.69 7.21 -2.01
N GLY A 42 -1.39 6.45 -1.16
CA GLY A 42 -2.76 6.76 -0.75
C GLY A 42 -2.91 8.13 -0.09
N ILE A 43 -2.01 8.48 0.83
CA ILE A 43 -2.00 9.80 1.49
C ILE A 43 -1.76 10.91 0.47
N SER A 44 -0.83 10.70 -0.46
CA SER A 44 -0.54 11.69 -1.51
C SER A 44 -1.74 11.94 -2.41
N PHE A 45 -2.46 10.87 -2.80
CA PHE A 45 -3.71 10.97 -3.56
C PHE A 45 -4.83 11.64 -2.77
N PHE A 46 -4.93 11.32 -1.47
CA PHE A 46 -5.89 11.93 -0.58
C PHE A 46 -5.72 13.45 -0.51
N LEU A 47 -4.50 13.89 -0.21
CA LEU A 47 -4.14 15.30 -0.13
C LEU A 47 -4.23 16.01 -1.48
N TYR A 48 -3.89 15.33 -2.57
CA TYR A 48 -4.05 15.85 -3.93
C TYR A 48 -5.52 16.14 -4.26
N GLY A 49 -6.42 15.19 -3.96
CA GLY A 49 -7.86 15.37 -4.15
C GLY A 49 -8.45 16.46 -3.26
N LEU A 50 -7.90 16.67 -2.06
CA LEU A 50 -8.42 17.61 -1.08
C LEU A 50 -7.95 19.06 -1.33
N ASN A 51 -6.68 19.23 -1.74
CA ASN A 51 -6.05 20.54 -1.86
C ASN A 51 -5.91 21.05 -3.30
N ILE A 52 -5.79 20.17 -4.30
CA ILE A 52 -5.46 20.57 -5.67
C ILE A 52 -6.69 20.50 -6.58
N VAL A 53 -7.44 19.41 -6.52
CA VAL A 53 -8.62 19.22 -7.38
C VAL A 53 -9.87 19.70 -6.63
N LYS A 54 -10.61 20.66 -7.18
CA LYS A 54 -11.83 21.20 -6.55
C LYS A 54 -13.09 20.50 -7.06
N GLY A 55 -14.14 20.48 -6.23
CA GLY A 55 -15.45 19.90 -6.57
C GLY A 55 -15.48 18.37 -6.54
N PHE A 56 -16.45 17.77 -7.24
CA PHE A 56 -16.69 16.32 -7.23
C PHE A 56 -15.48 15.48 -7.67
N GLY A 57 -14.67 15.98 -8.61
CA GLY A 57 -13.45 15.30 -9.04
C GLY A 57 -12.40 15.17 -7.93
N GLY A 58 -12.28 16.19 -7.08
CA GLY A 58 -11.38 16.16 -5.92
C GLY A 58 -11.87 15.19 -4.85
N MET A 59 -13.18 15.19 -4.60
CA MET A 59 -13.81 14.23 -3.68
C MET A 59 -13.56 12.78 -4.13
N GLY A 60 -13.68 12.51 -5.43
CA GLY A 60 -13.35 11.20 -6.01
C GLY A 60 -11.88 10.82 -5.82
N ALA A 61 -10.95 11.71 -6.13
CA ALA A 61 -9.52 11.48 -5.94
C ALA A 61 -9.15 11.25 -4.46
N SER A 62 -9.80 11.97 -3.54
CA SER A 62 -9.62 11.77 -2.10
C SER A 62 -10.14 10.41 -1.64
N LEU A 63 -11.33 9.99 -2.07
CA LEU A 63 -11.86 8.66 -1.74
C LEU A 63 -10.95 7.54 -2.25
N VAL A 64 -10.43 7.67 -3.48
CA VAL A 64 -9.44 6.73 -4.03
C VAL A 64 -8.19 6.71 -3.15
N GLY A 65 -7.68 7.86 -2.74
CA GLY A 65 -6.55 7.96 -1.81
C GLY A 65 -6.79 7.23 -0.49
N LEU A 66 -7.96 7.41 0.12
CA LEU A 66 -8.34 6.71 1.36
C LEU A 66 -8.38 5.19 1.18
N ILE A 67 -8.92 4.70 0.06
CA ILE A 67 -8.94 3.26 -0.25
C ILE A 67 -7.50 2.72 -0.30
N PHE A 68 -6.59 3.42 -0.99
CA PHE A 68 -5.19 3.01 -1.05
C PHE A 68 -4.50 3.03 0.31
N THR A 69 -4.75 4.05 1.12
CA THR A 69 -4.23 4.09 2.49
C THR A 69 -4.74 2.92 3.32
N GLY A 70 -6.03 2.59 3.22
CA GLY A 70 -6.63 1.44 3.90
C GLY A 70 -6.00 0.11 3.47
N ILE A 71 -5.84 -0.12 2.16
CA ILE A 71 -5.15 -1.31 1.63
C ILE A 71 -3.72 -1.39 2.16
N GLY A 72 -2.99 -0.28 2.11
CA GLY A 72 -1.61 -0.22 2.61
C GLY A 72 -1.50 -0.57 4.10
N LEU A 73 -2.44 -0.10 4.93
CA LEU A 73 -2.50 -0.44 6.35
C LEU A 73 -2.80 -1.92 6.59
N ILE A 74 -3.70 -2.52 5.81
CA ILE A 74 -3.99 -3.96 5.89
C ILE A 74 -2.75 -4.79 5.53
N LEU A 75 -2.04 -4.41 4.46
CA LEU A 75 -0.80 -5.07 4.04
C LEU A 75 0.31 -4.95 5.10
N PHE A 76 0.39 -3.79 5.75
CA PHE A 76 1.34 -3.53 6.83
C PHE A 76 1.04 -4.43 8.05
N LEU A 77 -0.22 -4.47 8.48
CA LEU A 77 -0.65 -5.36 9.57
C LEU A 77 -0.41 -6.84 9.25
N ALA A 78 -0.75 -7.27 8.03
CA ALA A 78 -0.48 -8.62 7.57
C ALA A 78 1.02 -8.96 7.61
N SER A 79 1.88 -8.04 7.16
CA SER A 79 3.33 -8.20 7.22
C SER A 79 3.83 -8.39 8.64
N ILE A 80 3.35 -7.57 9.59
CA ILE A 80 3.71 -7.68 11.01
C ILE A 80 3.27 -9.03 11.58
N LEU A 81 2.03 -9.45 11.31
CA LEU A 81 1.51 -10.73 11.79
C LEU A 81 2.33 -11.91 11.26
N VAL A 82 2.64 -11.91 9.96
CA VAL A 82 3.49 -12.95 9.34
C VAL A 82 4.86 -13.00 10.01
N ILE A 83 5.50 -11.85 10.23
CA ILE A 83 6.80 -11.79 10.90
C ILE A 83 6.69 -12.32 12.33
N PHE A 84 5.68 -11.90 13.09
CA PHE A 84 5.45 -12.32 14.46
C PHE A 84 5.25 -13.84 14.58
N PHE A 85 4.38 -14.43 13.76
CA PHE A 85 4.16 -15.87 13.77
C PHE A 85 5.39 -16.67 13.34
N GLU A 86 6.15 -16.19 12.36
CA GLU A 86 7.40 -16.88 11.98
C GLU A 86 8.47 -16.77 13.08
N GLU A 87 8.57 -15.66 13.80
CA GLU A 87 9.49 -15.51 14.94
C GLU A 87 9.15 -16.51 16.05
N ARG A 88 7.87 -16.58 16.43
CA ARG A 88 7.36 -17.53 17.43
C ARG A 88 7.58 -18.98 17.03
N ARG A 89 7.47 -19.31 15.74
CA ARG A 89 7.74 -20.65 15.24
C ARG A 89 9.22 -21.05 15.35
N LYS A 90 10.14 -20.09 15.18
CA LYS A 90 11.58 -20.35 15.36
C LYS A 90 11.97 -20.56 16.82
N GLU A 91 11.33 -19.85 17.75
CA GLU A 91 11.57 -20.01 19.20
C GLU A 91 11.05 -21.35 19.75
N SER A 92 10.07 -21.96 19.08
CA SER A 92 9.42 -23.21 19.50
C SER A 92 10.04 -24.48 18.86
N SER A 93 11.05 -24.35 18.00
CA SER A 93 11.73 -25.45 17.32
C SER A 93 13.16 -25.61 17.82
#